data_AF-A0A4Z0PGL5-F1
#
_entry.id   AF-A0A4Z0PGL5-F1
#
_cell.length_a   1.000
_cell.length_b   1.000
_cell.length_c   1.000
_cell.angle_alpha   90.00
_cell.angle_beta   90.00
_cell.angle_gamma   90.00
#
_symmetry.space_group_name_H-M   'P 1'
#
loop_
_entity.id
_entity.type
_entity.pdbx_description
1 polymer ?
#
loop_
_entity_poly.entity_id
_entity_poly.type
_entity_poly.pdbx_seq_one_letter_code
_entity_poly.pdbx_strand_id
1 'polypeptide(L)'
;LEFLNSSVKIVNPIMGVKFWDESVKIPAEVVTVRFEQGHPVALNGKTFSDDVEMMLEANRIGGRHGLGMSDQIENRIIEAKSRGIYEAPGMALLHIAYERLLTGIHNEDTIEQYHS
;
A
#
# COMPACT_ATOMS: atom_id res chain seq x y z
N LEU A 1 -13.82 -13.45 -10.17
CA LEU A 1 -14.06 -12.05 -9.77
C LEU A 1 -14.85 -11.25 -10.83
N GLU A 2 -15.45 -11.91 -11.83
CA GLU A 2 -16.02 -11.22 -13.01
C GLU A 2 -17.36 -10.52 -12.73
N PHE A 3 -18.19 -11.05 -11.84
CA PHE A 3 -19.48 -10.44 -11.50
C PHE A 3 -19.30 -9.30 -10.48
N LEU A 4 -19.76 -8.10 -10.84
CA LEU A 4 -19.60 -6.89 -10.01
C LEU A 4 -20.48 -6.87 -8.74
N ASN A 5 -21.43 -7.80 -8.61
CA ASN A 5 -22.18 -7.99 -7.36
C ASN A 5 -21.40 -8.78 -6.29
N SER A 6 -20.28 -9.42 -6.67
CA SER A 6 -19.30 -9.98 -5.73
C SER A 6 -18.30 -8.89 -5.34
N SER A 7 -17.76 -8.89 -4.13
CA SER A 7 -16.81 -7.88 -3.64
C SER A 7 -15.58 -8.52 -3.00
N VAL A 8 -14.68 -7.71 -2.46
CA VAL A 8 -13.51 -8.15 -1.65
C VAL A 8 -13.86 -9.22 -0.61
N LYS A 9 -15.11 -9.25 -0.12
CA LYS A 9 -15.59 -10.19 0.91
C LYS A 9 -15.47 -11.68 0.53
N ILE A 10 -15.37 -12.01 -0.76
CA ILE A 10 -15.18 -13.41 -1.20
C ILE A 10 -13.69 -13.83 -1.26
N VAL A 11 -12.77 -12.89 -1.06
CA VAL A 11 -11.32 -13.12 -1.14
C VAL A 11 -10.79 -13.57 0.21
N ASN A 12 -9.81 -14.48 0.19
CA ASN A 12 -8.96 -14.79 1.34
C ASN A 12 -7.58 -14.15 1.11
N PRO A 13 -7.29 -12.99 1.73
CA PRO A 13 -6.03 -12.28 1.51
C PRO A 13 -4.82 -13.15 1.83
N ILE A 14 -3.73 -12.94 1.08
CA ILE A 14 -2.47 -13.69 1.25
C ILE A 14 -1.33 -12.83 1.76
N MET A 15 -1.46 -11.50 1.74
CA MET A 15 -0.47 -10.56 2.26
C MET A 15 -0.95 -9.81 3.51
N GLY A 16 -2.20 -10.03 3.96
CA GLY A 16 -2.75 -9.37 5.14
C GLY A 16 -3.96 -10.07 5.74
N VAL A 17 -4.68 -9.34 6.61
CA VAL A 17 -5.89 -9.82 7.29
C VAL A 17 -7.18 -9.41 6.57
N LYS A 18 -8.28 -10.11 6.84
CA LYS A 18 -9.63 -9.72 6.38
C LYS A 18 -10.16 -8.56 7.20
N PHE A 19 -9.71 -7.34 6.92
CA PHE A 19 -10.06 -6.14 7.70
C PHE A 19 -11.56 -5.80 7.71
N TRP A 20 -12.33 -6.36 6.77
CA TRP A 20 -13.80 -6.20 6.70
C TRP A 20 -14.57 -7.22 7.55
N ASP A 21 -13.90 -8.22 8.12
CA ASP A 21 -14.52 -9.24 8.98
C ASP A 21 -14.49 -8.74 10.43
N GLU A 22 -15.67 -8.47 10.99
CA GLU A 22 -15.83 -7.94 12.36
C GLU A 22 -15.25 -8.86 13.45
N SER A 23 -15.05 -10.15 13.15
CA SER A 23 -14.41 -11.08 14.08
C SER A 23 -12.89 -10.90 14.17
N VAL A 24 -12.27 -10.25 13.17
CA VAL A 24 -10.83 -10.01 13.12
C VAL A 24 -10.50 -8.77 13.95
N LYS A 25 -9.75 -8.97 15.05
CA LYS A 25 -9.30 -7.88 15.91
C LYS A 25 -8.07 -7.21 15.33
N ILE A 26 -8.16 -5.91 15.05
CA ILE A 26 -7.06 -5.09 14.52
C ILE A 26 -6.82 -3.93 15.49
N PRO A 27 -5.86 -4.06 16.44
CA PRO A 27 -5.52 -2.95 17.31
C PRO A 27 -4.83 -1.83 16.52
N ALA A 28 -5.07 -0.58 16.90
CA ALA A 28 -4.37 0.56 16.30
C ALA A 28 -2.85 0.44 16.54
N GLU A 29 -2.06 0.80 15.53
CA GLU A 29 -0.59 0.74 15.57
C GLU A 29 -0.02 2.06 15.06
N VAL A 30 0.94 2.61 15.80
CA VAL A 30 1.70 3.80 15.37
C VAL A 30 2.96 3.33 14.66
N VAL A 31 3.16 3.81 13.43
CA VAL A 31 4.30 3.44 12.59
C VAL A 31 5.06 4.69 12.19
N THR A 32 6.39 4.63 12.25
CA THR A 32 7.27 5.66 11.69
C THR A 32 8.04 5.10 10.50
N VAL A 33 8.12 5.89 9.43
CA VAL A 33 8.84 5.55 8.20
C VAL A 33 9.84 6.66 7.94
N ARG A 34 11.09 6.29 7.62
CA ARG A 34 12.16 7.25 7.34
C ARG A 34 12.77 7.00 5.98
N PHE A 35 12.88 8.08 5.21
CA PHE A 35 13.51 8.11 3.90
C PHE A 35 14.83 8.90 3.95
N GLU A 36 15.78 8.52 3.11
CA GLU A 36 16.98 9.28 2.79
C GLU A 36 17.08 9.41 1.27
N GLN A 37 17.08 10.63 0.75
CA GLN A 37 17.20 10.91 -0.70
C GLN A 37 16.20 10.11 -1.56
N GLY A 38 14.97 9.94 -1.07
CA GLY A 38 13.91 9.19 -1.76
C GLY A 38 13.95 7.68 -1.54
N HIS A 39 14.97 7.13 -0.86
CA HIS A 39 15.07 5.72 -0.53
C HIS A 39 14.58 5.43 0.91
N PRO A 40 13.66 4.49 1.13
CA PRO A 40 13.20 4.11 2.47
C PRO A 40 14.26 3.29 3.21
N VAL A 41 14.78 3.83 4.31
CA VAL A 41 15.92 3.25 5.03
C VAL A 41 15.58 2.70 6.41
N ALA A 42 14.46 3.11 7.01
CA ALA A 42 14.08 2.64 8.35
C ALA A 42 12.57 2.62 8.61
N LEU A 43 12.16 1.65 9.43
CA LEU A 43 10.80 1.48 9.95
C LEU A 43 10.88 1.37 11.48
N ASN A 44 10.08 2.17 12.21
CA ASN A 44 10.04 2.16 13.68
C ASN A 44 11.43 2.32 14.33
N GLY A 45 12.26 3.19 13.76
CA GLY A 45 13.63 3.44 14.24
C GLY A 45 14.66 2.36 13.88
N LYS A 46 14.24 1.21 13.33
CA LYS A 46 15.16 0.16 12.85
C LYS A 46 15.60 0.48 11.43
N THR A 47 16.91 0.67 11.24
CA THR A 47 17.52 0.80 9.91
C THR A 47 17.70 -0.55 9.25
N PHE A 48 17.49 -0.60 7.94
CA PHE A 48 17.68 -1.78 7.10
C PHE A 48 18.83 -1.53 6.13
N SER A 49 19.76 -2.49 6.04
CA SER A 49 20.83 -2.48 5.02
C SER A 49 20.46 -3.27 3.77
N ASP A 50 19.33 -4.00 3.82
CA ASP A 50 18.82 -4.83 2.74
C ASP A 50 17.39 -4.40 2.42
N ASP A 51 17.17 -4.04 1.15
CA ASP A 51 15.90 -3.49 0.68
C ASP A 51 14.78 -4.54 0.69
N VAL A 52 15.12 -5.81 0.50
CA VAL A 52 14.16 -6.92 0.53
C VAL A 52 13.63 -7.10 1.95
N GLU A 53 14.49 -7.13 2.96
CA GLU A 53 14.08 -7.22 4.36
C GLU A 53 13.26 -6.00 4.80
N MET A 54 13.61 -4.80 4.34
CA MET A 54 12.83 -3.58 4.57
C MET A 54 11.41 -3.72 4.00
N MET A 55 11.31 -4.15 2.75
CA MET A 55 10.02 -4.33 2.06
C MET A 55 9.18 -5.45 2.68
N LEU A 56 9.82 -6.55 3.10
CA LEU A 56 9.15 -7.62 3.84
C LEU A 56 8.59 -7.13 5.16
N GLU A 57 9.33 -6.29 5.89
CA GLU A 57 8.81 -5.69 7.12
C GLU A 57 7.67 -4.70 6.86
N ALA A 58 7.77 -3.86 5.83
CA ALA A 58 6.67 -2.99 5.41
C ALA A 58 5.40 -3.79 5.07
N ASN A 59 5.55 -4.92 4.37
CA ASN A 59 4.44 -5.85 4.10
C ASN A 59 3.84 -6.41 5.38
N ARG A 60 4.65 -6.85 6.36
CA ARG A 60 4.15 -7.34 7.65
C ARG A 60 3.38 -6.27 8.40
N ILE A 61 3.88 -5.03 8.42
CA ILE A 61 3.21 -3.89 9.06
C ILE A 61 1.87 -3.62 8.38
N GLY A 62 1.85 -3.31 7.09
CA GLY A 62 0.60 -3.00 6.39
C GLY A 62 -0.39 -4.16 6.37
N GLY A 63 0.11 -5.40 6.30
CA GLY A 63 -0.69 -6.63 6.26
C GLY A 63 -1.50 -6.86 7.53
N ARG A 64 -1.00 -6.47 8.71
CA ARG A 64 -1.75 -6.53 9.98
C ARG A 64 -3.04 -5.71 9.96
N HIS A 65 -3.10 -4.70 9.08
CA HIS A 65 -4.23 -3.76 8.99
C HIS A 65 -5.02 -3.89 7.68
N GLY A 66 -4.61 -4.78 6.77
CA GLY A 66 -5.21 -4.89 5.44
C GLY A 66 -5.00 -3.66 4.55
N LEU A 67 -3.98 -2.85 4.85
CA LEU A 67 -3.67 -1.62 4.12
C LEU A 67 -3.36 -1.91 2.65
N GLY A 68 -3.78 -1.03 1.74
CA GLY A 68 -3.42 -1.12 0.32
C GLY A 68 -4.24 -2.12 -0.49
N MET A 69 -5.31 -2.69 0.07
CA MET A 69 -6.28 -3.45 -0.71
C MET A 69 -7.16 -2.54 -1.56
N SER A 70 -7.43 -2.92 -2.80
CA SER A 70 -8.35 -2.19 -3.68
C SER A 70 -9.09 -3.10 -4.66
N ASP A 71 -10.20 -2.60 -5.20
CA ASP A 71 -11.04 -3.26 -6.21
C ASP A 71 -11.09 -2.35 -7.44
N GLN A 72 -10.53 -2.82 -8.56
CA GLN A 72 -10.36 -2.00 -9.76
C GLN A 72 -10.99 -2.66 -10.97
N ILE A 73 -11.66 -1.84 -11.78
CA ILE A 73 -11.96 -2.15 -13.17
C ILE A 73 -10.91 -1.43 -14.02
N GLU A 74 -10.09 -2.18 -14.74
CA GLU A 74 -8.95 -1.67 -15.49
C GLU A 74 -9.08 -1.95 -16.99
N ASN A 75 -8.41 -1.13 -17.80
CA ASN A 75 -8.31 -1.34 -19.24
C ASN A 75 -7.07 -2.20 -19.53
N ARG A 76 -7.25 -3.33 -20.19
CA ARG A 76 -6.15 -4.14 -20.69
C ARG A 76 -5.57 -3.52 -21.96
N ILE A 77 -4.33 -3.90 -22.29
CA ILE A 77 -3.64 -3.48 -23.52
C ILE A 77 -4.47 -3.78 -24.78
N ILE A 78 -5.22 -4.88 -24.78
CA ILE A 78 -6.10 -5.30 -25.89
C ILE A 78 -7.44 -4.55 -25.94
N GLU A 79 -7.55 -3.42 -25.23
CA GLU A 79 -8.74 -2.55 -25.19
C GLU A 79 -10.02 -3.22 -24.62
N ALA A 80 -9.85 -4.30 -23.86
CA ALA A 80 -10.91 -4.93 -23.09
C ALA A 80 -10.79 -4.59 -21.60
N LYS A 81 -11.92 -4.50 -20.90
CA LYS A 81 -11.91 -4.30 -19.44
C LYS A 81 -11.75 -5.62 -18.69
N SER A 82 -11.07 -5.57 -17.55
CA SER A 82 -11.12 -6.61 -16.53
C SER A 82 -11.34 -6.03 -15.15
N ARG A 83 -11.68 -6.87 -14.18
CA ARG A 83 -11.87 -6.49 -12.78
C ARG A 83 -11.02 -7.36 -11.87
N GLY A 84 -10.31 -6.73 -10.94
CA GLY A 84 -9.37 -7.39 -10.03
C GLY A 84 -9.45 -6.85 -8.61
N ILE A 85 -9.08 -7.70 -7.66
CA ILE A 85 -8.86 -7.35 -6.25
C ILE A 85 -7.36 -7.45 -6.00
N TYR A 86 -6.77 -6.40 -5.43
CA TYR A 86 -5.32 -6.27 -5.28
C TYR A 86 -4.92 -6.17 -3.82
N GLU A 87 -3.71 -6.63 -3.51
CA GLU A 87 -3.04 -6.47 -2.21
C GLU A 87 -1.65 -5.86 -2.44
N ALA A 88 -1.32 -4.77 -1.74
CA ALA A 88 0.00 -4.15 -1.80
C ALA A 88 0.38 -3.43 -0.48
N PRO A 89 0.38 -4.13 0.67
CA PRO A 89 0.43 -3.48 1.99
C PRO A 89 1.68 -2.66 2.25
N GLY A 90 2.87 -3.19 1.94
CA GLY A 90 4.10 -2.43 2.14
C GLY A 90 4.23 -1.25 1.16
N MET A 91 3.80 -1.43 -0.09
CA MET A 91 3.85 -0.35 -1.09
C MET A 91 2.91 0.78 -0.71
N ALA A 92 1.71 0.46 -0.23
CA ALA A 92 0.76 1.46 0.25
C ALA A 92 1.32 2.24 1.45
N LEU A 93 1.94 1.56 2.43
CA LEU A 93 2.59 2.20 3.57
C LEU A 93 3.68 3.19 3.12
N LEU A 94 4.59 2.73 2.26
CA LEU A 94 5.70 3.55 1.77
C LEU A 94 5.22 4.70 0.88
N HIS A 95 4.21 4.48 0.05
CA HIS A 95 3.60 5.50 -0.82
C HIS A 95 2.98 6.63 0.01
N ILE A 96 2.21 6.32 1.06
CA ILE A 96 1.62 7.33 1.95
C ILE A 96 2.71 8.23 2.56
N ALA A 97 3.80 7.63 3.05
CA ALA A 97 4.90 8.37 3.64
C ALA A 97 5.65 9.22 2.60
N TYR A 98 5.91 8.67 1.41
CA TYR A 98 6.59 9.37 0.33
C TYR A 98 5.78 10.57 -0.18
N GLU A 99 4.51 10.39 -0.51
CA GLU A 99 3.62 11.49 -0.95
C GLU A 99 3.50 12.59 0.12
N ARG A 100 3.47 12.20 1.41
CA ARG A 100 3.43 13.17 2.49
C ARG A 100 4.70 14.00 2.60
N LEU A 101 5.87 13.40 2.34
CA LEU A 101 7.13 14.13 2.26
C LEU A 101 7.17 15.01 1.01
N LEU A 102 6.78 14.48 -0.15
CA LEU A 102 6.75 15.20 -1.43
C LEU A 102 5.98 16.51 -1.30
N THR A 103 4.75 16.44 -0.78
CA THR A 103 3.87 17.61 -0.57
C THR A 103 4.36 18.60 0.48
N GLY A 104 5.25 18.18 1.38
CA GLY A 104 5.86 19.05 2.39
C GLY A 104 7.21 19.64 1.99
N ILE A 105 7.83 19.15 0.91
CA ILE A 105 9.19 19.52 0.47
C ILE A 105 9.16 20.32 -0.82
N HIS A 106 8.38 19.90 -1.82
CA HIS A 106 8.41 20.47 -3.15
C HIS A 106 7.39 21.60 -3.33
N ASN A 107 7.65 22.49 -4.30
CA ASN A 107 6.70 23.52 -4.71
C ASN A 107 5.62 22.95 -5.63
N GLU A 108 4.59 23.77 -5.90
CA GLU A 108 3.40 23.37 -6.66
C GLU A 108 3.74 22.89 -8.08
N ASP A 109 4.51 23.67 -8.86
CA ASP A 109 4.91 23.29 -10.23
C ASP A 109 5.65 21.94 -10.28
N THR A 110 6.49 21.64 -9.27
CA THR A 110 7.20 20.36 -9.21
C THR A 110 6.23 19.21 -8.90
N ILE A 111 5.26 19.42 -8.01
CA ILE A 111 4.25 18.40 -7.68
C ILE A 111 3.34 18.15 -8.88
N GLU A 112 2.92 19.20 -9.58
CA GLU A 112 2.12 19.08 -10.80
C GLU A 112 2.84 18.25 -11.86
N GLN A 113 4.12 18.55 -12.13
CA GLN A 113 4.94 17.78 -13.07
C GLN A 113 5.18 16.33 -12.64
N TYR A 114 5.21 16.06 -11.34
CA TYR A 114 5.39 14.71 -10.83
C TYR A 114 4.14 13.83 -11.01
N HIS A 115 2.94 14.42 -10.91
CA HIS A 115 1.66 13.70 -11.03
C HIS A 115 1.08 13.67 -12.45
N SER A 116 1.60 14.50 -13.37
CA SER A 116 1.19 14.53 -14.78
C SER A 116 1.68 13.32 -15.57
#